data_AF-A0A2N2FP84-F1
#
_entry.id   AF-A0A2N2FP84-F1
#
_cell.length_a   1.000
_cell.length_b   1.000
_cell.length_c   1.000
_cell.angle_alpha   90.00
_cell.angle_beta   90.00
_cell.angle_gamma   90.00
#
_symmetry.space_group_name_H-M   'P 1'
#
loop_
_entity.id
_entity.type
_entity.pdbx_description
1 polymer ?
#
loop_
_entity_poly.entity_id
_entity_poly.type
_entity_poly.pdbx_seq_one_letter_code
_entity_poly.pdbx_strand_id
1 'polypeptide(L)'
;MLVFLLGLAGCSLFAPRMGDGQPPQDPQADYALAVDSYLAGQYEKAASIFQRLSGDVAAPLLARKAYFGLACSRLAMAKTPEDLREGLSIWNTWVQMTPEGLPSEDPRLITPLLPRLAASSSQSSPPLLSVGEIDSELARSKRLAGCQEETGKTKDLLRRKTAEAEALRSQLNALERLHQEISHKKKGLE
;
A
#
# COMPACT_ATOMS: atom_id res chain seq x y z
N MET A 1 -43.34 -70.28 7.00
CA MET A 1 -44.11 -69.33 6.16
C MET A 1 -43.79 -67.94 6.70
N LEU A 2 -42.89 -67.14 6.15
CA LEU A 2 -42.72 -66.58 4.79
C LEU A 2 -43.85 -65.60 4.41
N VAL A 3 -43.40 -64.40 3.97
CA VAL A 3 -44.07 -63.25 3.32
C VAL A 3 -44.20 -62.01 4.25
N PHE A 4 -43.24 -61.06 4.28
CA PHE A 4 -42.96 -59.91 3.39
C PHE A 4 -44.09 -58.89 3.25
N LEU A 5 -43.84 -57.61 3.59
CA LEU A 5 -44.08 -56.42 2.73
C LEU A 5 -43.70 -55.09 3.42
N LEU A 6 -42.71 -54.40 2.80
CA LEU A 6 -42.46 -52.96 2.61
C LEU A 6 -42.79 -51.94 3.72
N GLY A 7 -41.96 -50.95 4.06
CA GLY A 7 -40.92 -50.29 3.28
C GLY A 7 -41.21 -48.78 3.26
N LEU A 8 -40.47 -47.99 4.05
CA LEU A 8 -40.31 -46.54 3.83
C LEU A 8 -38.85 -46.18 4.18
N ALA A 9 -38.02 -46.23 3.14
CA ALA A 9 -36.70 -45.62 3.14
C ALA A 9 -36.87 -44.09 3.17
N GLY A 10 -36.50 -43.47 4.29
CA GLY A 10 -36.33 -42.02 4.38
C GLY A 10 -35.05 -41.63 3.66
N CYS A 11 -35.15 -41.28 2.38
CA CYS A 11 -34.14 -40.53 1.68
C CYS A 11 -34.13 -39.10 2.24
N SER A 12 -33.29 -38.83 3.23
CA SER A 12 -32.92 -37.45 3.55
C SER A 12 -32.16 -36.89 2.34
N LEU A 13 -32.88 -36.10 1.56
CA LEU A 13 -32.40 -35.26 0.48
C LEU A 13 -31.11 -34.57 0.89
N PHE A 14 -30.02 -34.95 0.23
CA PHE A 14 -28.87 -34.07 0.05
C PHE A 14 -29.39 -32.81 -0.64
N ALA A 15 -29.59 -31.74 0.14
CA ALA A 15 -29.66 -30.41 -0.43
C ALA A 15 -28.24 -30.04 -0.90
N PRO A 16 -27.98 -29.87 -2.19
CA PRO A 16 -26.77 -29.20 -2.62
C PRO A 16 -26.88 -27.77 -2.08
N ARG A 17 -25.91 -27.37 -1.26
CA ARG A 17 -25.72 -26.00 -0.80
C ARG A 17 -25.49 -25.15 -2.06
N MET A 18 -26.57 -24.57 -2.59
CA MET A 18 -26.50 -23.57 -3.65
C MET A 18 -25.54 -22.49 -3.19
N GLY A 19 -24.55 -22.21 -4.03
CA GLY A 19 -23.48 -21.29 -3.71
C GLY A 19 -24.01 -19.90 -3.43
N ASP A 20 -23.52 -19.32 -2.34
CA ASP A 20 -23.31 -17.88 -2.32
C ASP A 20 -22.19 -17.59 -3.33
N GLY A 21 -22.62 -17.36 -4.57
CA GLY A 21 -21.81 -16.73 -5.60
C GLY A 21 -21.57 -15.28 -5.21
N GLN A 22 -20.74 -15.07 -4.19
CA GLN A 22 -20.09 -13.78 -4.02
C GLN A 22 -19.22 -13.61 -5.28
N PRO A 23 -19.39 -12.52 -6.06
CA PRO A 23 -18.53 -12.28 -7.21
C PRO A 23 -17.06 -12.40 -6.75
N PRO A 24 -16.15 -12.92 -7.60
CA PRO A 24 -14.75 -13.07 -7.22
C PRO A 24 -14.27 -11.72 -6.71
N GLN A 25 -14.04 -11.63 -5.39
CA GLN A 25 -13.62 -10.40 -4.76
C GLN A 25 -12.24 -10.09 -5.30
N ASP A 26 -12.09 -8.92 -5.93
CA ASP A 26 -10.79 -8.47 -6.43
C ASP A 26 -9.84 -8.28 -5.23
N PRO A 27 -8.79 -9.12 -5.10
CA PRO A 27 -7.88 -9.05 -3.97
C PRO A 27 -7.19 -7.70 -3.85
N GLN A 28 -7.03 -6.96 -4.97
CA GLN A 28 -6.44 -5.63 -4.94
C GLN A 28 -7.40 -4.56 -4.40
N ALA A 29 -8.68 -4.64 -4.78
CA ALA A 29 -9.71 -3.76 -4.21
C ALA A 29 -9.86 -3.99 -2.70
N ASP A 30 -9.81 -5.25 -2.27
CA ASP A 30 -9.82 -5.62 -0.85
C ASP A 30 -8.58 -5.09 -0.11
N TYR A 31 -7.39 -5.16 -0.73
CA TYR A 31 -6.18 -4.61 -0.14
C TYR A 31 -6.27 -3.09 0.02
N ALA A 32 -6.77 -2.39 -0.99
CA ALA A 32 -7.01 -0.95 -0.92
C ALA A 32 -7.98 -0.60 0.22
N LEU A 33 -9.09 -1.34 0.33
CA LEU A 33 -10.06 -1.17 1.42
C LEU A 33 -9.43 -1.42 2.80
N ALA A 34 -8.53 -2.40 2.92
CA ALA A 34 -7.81 -2.67 4.17
C ALA A 34 -6.89 -1.51 4.56
N VAL A 35 -6.16 -0.95 3.59
CA VAL A 35 -5.31 0.23 3.78
C VAL A 35 -6.14 1.44 4.18
N ASP A 36 -7.24 1.72 3.48
CA ASP A 36 -8.14 2.83 3.82
C ASP A 36 -8.72 2.68 5.22
N SER A 37 -9.11 1.46 5.60
CA SER A 37 -9.62 1.17 6.94
C SER A 37 -8.54 1.38 8.01
N TYR A 38 -7.29 0.99 7.74
CA TYR A 38 -6.16 1.22 8.64
C TYR A 38 -5.88 2.71 8.84
N LEU A 39 -5.83 3.47 7.74
CA LEU A 39 -5.60 4.92 7.78
C LEU A 39 -6.73 5.69 8.47
N ALA A 40 -7.96 5.17 8.41
CA ALA A 40 -9.11 5.68 9.16
C ALA A 40 -9.12 5.28 10.66
N GLY A 41 -8.10 4.55 11.14
CA GLY A 41 -8.02 4.07 12.52
C GLY A 41 -8.93 2.87 12.83
N GLN A 42 -9.56 2.26 11.82
CA GLN A 42 -10.42 1.07 11.95
C GLN A 42 -9.55 -0.20 11.93
N TYR A 43 -8.68 -0.35 12.91
CA TYR A 43 -7.64 -1.39 12.92
C TYR A 43 -8.20 -2.82 12.96
N GLU A 44 -9.31 -3.06 13.66
CA GLU A 44 -9.99 -4.36 13.69
C GLU A 44 -10.46 -4.80 12.31
N LYS A 45 -11.07 -3.86 11.56
CA LYS A 45 -11.56 -4.09 10.21
C LYS A 45 -10.40 -4.32 9.25
N ALA A 46 -9.36 -3.49 9.33
CA ALA A 46 -8.15 -3.64 8.54
C ALA A 46 -7.49 -5.01 8.79
N ALA A 47 -7.32 -5.40 10.06
CA ALA A 47 -6.74 -6.69 10.45
C ALA A 47 -7.52 -7.87 9.88
N SER A 48 -8.86 -7.83 9.92
CA SER A 48 -9.71 -8.88 9.34
C SER A 48 -9.47 -9.05 7.84
N ILE A 49 -9.42 -7.96 7.08
CA ILE A 49 -9.21 -8.00 5.62
C ILE A 49 -7.78 -8.46 5.31
N PHE A 50 -6.77 -7.91 6.00
CA PHE A 50 -5.38 -8.31 5.84
C PHE A 50 -5.14 -9.78 6.18
N GLN A 51 -5.78 -10.31 7.23
CA GLN A 51 -5.70 -11.71 7.59
C GLN A 51 -6.18 -12.61 6.44
N ARG A 52 -7.34 -12.29 5.85
CA ARG A 52 -7.89 -13.04 4.71
C ARG A 52 -6.95 -12.99 3.50
N LEU A 53 -6.47 -11.80 3.14
CA LEU A 53 -5.58 -11.62 1.99
C LEU A 53 -4.21 -12.27 2.18
N SER A 54 -3.73 -12.36 3.42
CA SER A 54 -2.43 -12.96 3.72
C SER A 54 -2.40 -14.49 3.56
N GLY A 55 -3.56 -15.15 3.54
CA GLY A 55 -3.70 -16.58 3.27
C GLY A 55 -3.81 -16.92 1.78
N ASP A 56 -3.83 -15.91 0.90
CA ASP A 56 -4.02 -16.13 -0.54
C ASP A 56 -2.71 -16.62 -1.21
N VAL A 57 -2.71 -17.90 -1.58
CA VAL A 57 -1.56 -18.56 -2.23
C VAL A 57 -1.43 -18.14 -3.71
N ALA A 58 -2.51 -17.63 -4.34
CA ALA A 58 -2.49 -17.26 -5.75
C ALA A 58 -1.71 -15.95 -6.01
N ALA A 59 -1.55 -15.10 -4.99
CA ALA A 59 -0.89 -13.80 -5.10
C ALA A 59 0.16 -13.59 -3.98
N PRO A 60 1.31 -14.28 -3.99
CA PRO A 60 2.27 -14.29 -2.88
C PRO A 60 2.84 -12.92 -2.52
N LEU A 61 3.02 -12.03 -3.51
CA LEU A 61 3.44 -10.64 -3.25
C LEU A 61 2.36 -9.84 -2.51
N LEU A 62 1.09 -10.01 -2.88
CA LEU A 62 -0.03 -9.37 -2.22
C LEU A 62 -0.23 -9.94 -0.82
N ALA A 63 -0.15 -11.27 -0.68
CA ALA A 63 -0.22 -11.95 0.60
C ALA A 63 0.87 -11.44 1.57
N ARG A 64 2.10 -11.26 1.10
CA ARG A 64 3.19 -10.68 1.91
C ARG A 64 2.90 -9.23 2.32
N LYS A 65 2.38 -8.40 1.41
CA LYS A 65 1.96 -7.01 1.73
C LYS A 65 0.81 -6.99 2.74
N ALA A 66 -0.16 -7.89 2.60
CA ALA A 66 -1.26 -8.02 3.53
C ALA A 66 -0.78 -8.50 4.91
N TYR A 67 0.17 -9.43 4.95
CA TYR A 67 0.77 -9.92 6.20
C TYR A 67 1.53 -8.81 6.96
N PHE A 68 2.17 -7.89 6.23
CA PHE A 68 2.70 -6.65 6.81
C PHE A 68 1.60 -5.77 7.42
N GLY A 69 0.53 -5.49 6.65
CA GLY A 69 -0.62 -4.71 7.15
C GLY A 69 -1.29 -5.33 8.38
N LEU A 70 -1.35 -6.67 8.43
CA LEU A 70 -1.82 -7.42 9.60
C LEU A 70 -0.94 -7.18 10.82
N ALA A 71 0.39 -7.29 10.66
CA ALA A 71 1.34 -7.01 11.75
C ALA A 71 1.15 -5.59 12.30
N CYS A 72 1.07 -4.59 11.42
CA CYS A 72 0.83 -3.20 11.81
C CYS A 72 -0.50 -3.02 12.55
N SER A 73 -1.58 -3.61 12.04
CA SER A 73 -2.91 -3.51 12.67
C SER A 73 -2.93 -4.13 14.06
N ARG A 74 -2.29 -5.30 14.25
CA ARG A 74 -2.18 -5.97 15.54
C ARG A 74 -1.35 -5.17 16.54
N LEU A 75 -0.23 -4.61 16.10
CA LEU A 75 0.59 -3.72 16.93
C LEU A 75 -0.16 -2.45 17.33
N ALA A 76 -0.94 -1.86 16.42
CA ALA A 76 -1.74 -0.66 16.71
C ALA A 76 -2.89 -0.93 17.70
N MET A 77 -3.45 -2.15 17.69
CA MET A 77 -4.51 -2.56 18.61
C MET A 77 -4.02 -3.08 19.96
N ALA A 78 -2.70 -3.30 20.12
CA ALA A 78 -2.16 -3.93 21.31
C ALA A 78 -2.42 -3.10 22.57
N LYS A 79 -3.16 -3.67 23.53
CA LYS A 79 -3.46 -3.03 24.83
C LYS A 79 -2.73 -3.70 25.98
N THR A 80 -2.32 -4.95 25.78
CA THR A 80 -1.60 -5.75 26.76
C THR A 80 -0.22 -6.15 26.25
N PRO A 81 0.72 -6.50 27.16
CA PRO A 81 2.00 -7.09 26.77
C PRO A 81 1.85 -8.34 25.90
N GLU A 82 0.79 -9.11 26.11
CA GLU A 82 0.46 -10.31 25.34
C GLU A 82 0.06 -9.96 23.90
N ASP A 83 -0.82 -8.98 23.71
CA ASP A 83 -1.22 -8.50 22.37
C ASP A 83 -0.01 -7.96 21.61
N LEU A 84 0.87 -7.24 22.31
CA LEU A 84 2.10 -6.69 21.75
C LEU A 84 3.04 -7.81 21.30
N ARG A 85 3.21 -8.85 22.12
CA ARG A 85 4.02 -10.03 21.78
C ARG A 85 3.46 -10.75 20.56
N GLU A 86 2.14 -10.85 20.44
CA GLU A 86 1.48 -11.42 19.26
C GLU A 86 1.76 -10.59 17.99
N GLY A 87 1.55 -9.27 18.06
CA GLY A 87 1.84 -8.36 16.94
C GLY A 87 3.30 -8.42 16.50
N LEU A 88 4.24 -8.44 17.45
CA LEU A 88 5.67 -8.58 17.18
C LEU A 88 6.02 -9.95 16.58
N SER A 89 5.33 -11.01 17.00
CA SER A 89 5.51 -12.35 16.40
C SER A 89 5.15 -12.33 14.93
N ILE A 90 4.00 -11.75 14.57
CA ILE A 90 3.55 -11.62 13.17
C ILE A 90 4.54 -10.77 12.37
N TRP A 91 5.00 -9.65 12.93
CA TRP A 91 6.05 -8.81 12.33
C TRP A 91 7.32 -9.60 12.03
N ASN A 92 7.84 -10.36 13.01
CA ASN A 92 9.06 -11.14 12.84
C ASN A 92 8.89 -12.20 11.75
N THR A 93 7.73 -12.87 11.69
CA THR A 93 7.42 -13.80 10.62
C THR A 93 7.42 -13.12 9.25
N TRP A 94 6.82 -11.91 9.14
CA TRP A 94 6.83 -11.13 7.90
C TRP A 94 8.27 -10.80 7.44
N VAL A 95 9.13 -10.39 8.37
CA VAL A 95 10.54 -10.06 8.07
C VAL A 95 11.26 -11.28 7.48
N GLN A 96 11.04 -12.48 8.01
CA GLN A 96 11.62 -13.71 7.47
C GLN A 96 11.10 -14.07 6.06
N MET A 97 9.90 -13.60 5.70
CA MET A 97 9.34 -13.77 4.34
C MET A 97 9.88 -12.75 3.33
N THR A 98 10.67 -11.78 3.79
CA THR A 98 11.16 -10.68 2.94
C THR A 98 12.43 -11.13 2.20
N PRO A 99 12.44 -11.11 0.85
CA PRO A 99 13.62 -11.47 0.06
C PRO A 99 14.82 -10.58 0.38
N GLU A 100 16.01 -11.15 0.27
CA GLU A 100 17.24 -10.37 0.36
C GLU A 100 17.45 -9.50 -0.89
N GLY A 101 18.11 -8.35 -0.72
CA GLY A 101 18.45 -7.48 -1.85
C GLY A 101 17.25 -6.76 -2.48
N LEU A 102 16.21 -6.44 -1.70
CA LEU A 102 15.14 -5.59 -2.19
C LEU A 102 15.72 -4.24 -2.68
N PRO A 103 15.26 -3.73 -3.82
CA PRO A 103 15.62 -2.38 -4.29
C PRO A 103 15.01 -1.26 -3.44
N SER A 104 14.23 -1.61 -2.41
CA SER A 104 13.50 -0.72 -1.50
C SER A 104 14.03 -0.83 -0.06
N GLU A 105 13.33 -0.20 0.89
CA GLU A 105 13.67 -0.19 2.31
C GLU A 105 13.75 -1.62 2.90
N ASP A 106 14.74 -1.86 3.77
CA ASP A 106 14.94 -3.14 4.45
C ASP A 106 14.25 -3.15 5.84
N PRO A 107 13.17 -3.94 6.02
CA PRO A 107 12.46 -3.99 7.29
C PRO A 107 13.24 -4.62 8.45
N ARG A 108 14.36 -5.31 8.16
CA ARG A 108 15.25 -5.84 9.20
C ARG A 108 15.91 -4.72 10.00
N LEU A 109 16.00 -3.51 9.43
CA LEU A 109 16.61 -2.36 10.09
C LEU A 109 15.75 -1.78 11.21
N ILE A 110 14.42 -1.82 11.09
CA ILE A 110 13.50 -1.29 12.13
C ILE A 110 13.16 -2.36 13.19
N THR A 111 13.24 -3.64 12.84
CA THR A 111 12.87 -4.77 13.72
C THR A 111 13.50 -4.68 15.13
N PRO A 112 14.79 -4.37 15.32
CA PRO A 112 15.40 -4.24 16.65
C PRO A 112 14.85 -3.07 17.49
N LEU A 113 14.22 -2.08 16.85
CA LEU A 113 13.69 -0.89 17.51
C LEU A 113 12.27 -1.11 18.05
N LEU A 114 11.46 -1.95 17.40
CA LEU A 114 10.04 -2.12 17.75
C LEU A 114 9.81 -2.55 19.21
N PRO A 115 10.53 -3.53 19.78
CA PRO A 115 10.35 -3.89 21.20
C PRO A 115 10.70 -2.75 22.16
N ARG A 116 11.67 -1.89 21.80
CA ARG A 116 12.10 -0.75 22.64
C ARG A 116 11.07 0.37 22.63
N LEU A 117 10.53 0.67 21.45
CA LEU A 117 9.46 1.65 21.28
C LEU A 117 8.21 1.23 22.07
N ALA A 118 7.90 -0.07 22.08
CA ALA A 118 6.76 -0.62 22.79
C ALA A 118 6.97 -0.80 24.30
N ALA A 119 8.20 -1.01 24.77
CA ALA A 119 8.50 -1.08 26.21
C ALA A 119 8.46 0.32 26.89
N SER A 120 8.74 1.38 26.12
CA SER A 120 8.74 2.76 26.63
C SER A 120 7.35 3.29 27.03
N SER A 121 6.26 2.60 26.66
CA SER A 121 4.90 2.96 27.08
C SER A 121 4.48 2.35 28.43
N SER A 122 5.24 1.40 28.97
CA SER A 122 4.78 0.56 30.09
C SER A 122 5.64 0.68 31.36
N GLN A 123 6.73 1.44 31.34
CA GLN A 123 7.56 1.69 32.53
C GLN A 123 7.94 3.17 32.60
N SER A 124 8.01 3.69 33.83
CA SER A 124 8.39 5.03 34.26
C SER A 124 9.85 5.41 33.92
N SER A 125 10.29 5.13 32.70
CA SER A 125 11.47 5.75 32.11
C SER A 125 11.05 7.15 31.67
N PRO A 126 11.87 8.20 31.89
CA PRO A 126 11.59 9.48 31.29
C PRO A 126 11.45 9.27 29.77
N PRO A 127 10.41 9.82 29.14
CA PRO A 127 10.17 9.58 27.72
C PRO A 127 11.41 10.02 26.95
N LEU A 128 11.87 9.18 26.01
CA LEU A 128 13.07 9.44 25.18
C LEU A 128 12.99 10.79 24.46
N LEU A 129 11.78 11.30 24.27
CA LEU A 129 11.45 12.64 23.79
C LEU A 129 10.29 13.17 24.64
N SER A 130 10.38 14.41 25.09
CA SER A 130 9.26 15.12 25.69
C SER A 130 8.09 15.25 24.69
N VAL A 131 6.88 15.42 25.20
CA VAL A 131 5.68 15.68 24.35
C VAL A 131 5.93 16.86 23.40
N GLY A 132 6.64 17.89 23.85
CA GLY A 132 7.01 19.03 23.00
C GLY A 132 7.99 18.68 21.88
N GLU A 133 8.90 17.74 22.09
CA GLU A 133 9.81 17.25 21.04
C GLU A 133 9.08 16.37 20.02
N ILE A 134 8.11 15.57 20.47
CA ILE A 134 7.23 14.79 19.59
C ILE A 134 6.38 15.72 18.71
N ASP A 135 5.77 16.75 19.29
CA ASP A 135 4.99 17.75 18.55
C ASP A 135 5.86 18.55 17.58
N SER A 136 7.09 18.88 17.98
CA SER A 136 8.07 19.56 17.13
C SER A 136 8.46 18.71 15.92
N GLU A 137 8.73 17.42 16.11
CA GLU A 137 9.07 16.50 15.02
C GLU A 137 7.85 16.19 14.14
N LEU A 138 6.64 16.08 14.70
CA LEU A 138 5.41 15.96 13.91
C LEU A 138 5.18 17.22 13.06
N ALA A 139 5.38 18.41 13.62
CA ALA A 139 5.29 19.68 12.89
C ALA A 139 6.39 19.81 11.82
N ARG A 140 7.59 19.27 12.07
CA ARG A 140 8.68 19.20 11.09
C ARG A 140 8.34 18.26 9.94
N SER A 141 7.82 17.08 10.25
CA SER A 141 7.40 16.08 9.25
C SER A 141 6.27 16.61 8.36
N LYS A 142 5.26 17.29 8.94
CA LYS A 142 4.20 17.98 8.19
C LYS A 142 4.74 19.08 7.25
N ARG A 143 5.74 19.85 7.71
CA ARG A 143 6.41 20.87 6.86
C ARG A 143 7.18 20.23 5.70
N LEU A 144 7.87 19.11 5.94
CA LEU A 144 8.57 18.35 4.91
C LEU A 144 7.61 17.76 3.86
N ALA A 145 6.45 17.26 4.29
CA ALA A 145 5.39 16.80 3.39
C ALA A 145 4.86 17.94 2.49
N GLY A 146 4.61 19.12 3.06
CA GLY A 146 4.24 20.31 2.29
C GLY A 146 5.31 20.74 1.29
N CYS A 147 6.60 20.70 1.68
CA CYS A 147 7.71 20.94 0.75
C CYS A 147 7.75 19.92 -0.40
N GLN A 148 7.45 18.63 -0.14
CA GLN A 148 7.38 17.63 -1.21
C GLN A 148 6.28 17.95 -2.23
N GLU A 149 5.10 18.36 -1.78
CA GLU A 149 4.00 18.75 -2.67
C GLU A 149 4.39 19.94 -3.56
N GLU A 150 5.01 20.97 -2.98
CA GLU A 150 5.48 22.14 -3.72
C GLU A 150 6.62 21.80 -4.71
N THR A 151 7.52 20.88 -4.35
CA THR A 151 8.53 20.39 -5.31
C THR A 151 7.90 19.63 -6.48
N GLY A 152 6.81 18.89 -6.24
CA GLY A 152 6.03 18.23 -7.29
C GLY A 152 5.42 19.24 -8.27
N LYS A 153 4.72 20.25 -7.74
CA LYS A 153 4.13 21.34 -8.55
C LYS A 153 5.19 22.08 -9.36
N THR A 154 6.33 22.38 -8.75
CA THR A 154 7.44 23.08 -9.42
C THR A 154 8.04 22.23 -10.53
N LYS A 155 8.20 20.92 -10.32
CA LYS A 155 8.71 19.99 -11.33
C LYS A 155 7.74 19.84 -12.51
N ASP A 156 6.44 19.79 -12.25
CA ASP A 156 5.42 19.75 -13.31
C ASP A 156 5.38 21.05 -14.11
N LEU A 157 5.48 22.20 -13.44
CA LEU A 157 5.56 23.50 -14.09
C LEU A 157 6.81 23.60 -14.97
N LEU A 158 7.96 23.15 -14.46
CA LEU A 158 9.22 23.12 -15.20
C LEU A 158 9.07 22.25 -16.45
N ARG A 159 8.49 21.05 -16.32
CA ARG A 159 8.25 20.15 -17.46
C ARG A 159 7.37 20.80 -18.54
N ARG A 160 6.29 21.48 -18.14
CA ARG A 160 5.41 22.21 -19.08
C ARG A 160 6.16 23.32 -19.80
N LYS A 161 6.95 24.13 -19.07
CA LYS A 161 7.72 25.23 -19.64
C LYS A 161 8.83 24.73 -20.58
N THR A 162 9.49 23.63 -20.25
CA THR A 162 10.46 23.00 -21.15
C THR A 162 9.81 22.52 -22.45
N ALA A 163 8.65 21.84 -22.37
CA ALA A 163 7.92 21.40 -23.55
C ALA A 163 7.46 22.58 -24.43
N GLU A 164 7.01 23.68 -23.82
CA GLU A 164 6.64 24.91 -24.51
C GLU A 164 7.85 25.54 -25.24
N ALA A 165 9.01 25.61 -24.57
CA ALA A 165 10.24 26.13 -25.16
C ALA A 165 10.72 25.27 -26.35
N GLU A 166 10.59 23.95 -26.27
CA GLU A 166 10.91 23.04 -27.37
C GLU A 166 9.95 23.23 -28.55
N ALA A 167 8.65 23.38 -28.29
CA ALA A 167 7.65 23.64 -29.32
C ALA A 167 7.91 24.96 -30.06
N LEU A 168 8.21 26.04 -29.31
CA LEU A 168 8.54 27.35 -29.88
C LEU A 168 9.83 27.30 -30.70
N ARG A 169 10.86 26.60 -30.23
CA ARG A 169 12.10 26.38 -31.01
C ARG A 169 11.81 25.64 -32.32
N SER A 170 10.95 24.63 -32.30
CA SER A 170 10.54 23.91 -33.51
C SER A 170 9.83 24.84 -34.51
N GLN A 171 8.92 25.69 -34.02
CA GLN A 171 8.23 26.68 -34.86
C GLN A 171 9.18 27.71 -35.48
N LEU A 172 10.14 28.23 -34.71
CA LEU A 172 11.17 29.14 -35.21
C LEU A 172 12.00 28.49 -36.32
N ASN A 173 12.47 27.26 -36.10
CA ASN A 173 13.24 26.52 -37.09
C ASN A 173 12.42 26.28 -38.38
N ALA A 174 11.12 26.01 -38.26
CA ALA A 174 10.24 25.85 -39.43
C ALA A 174 10.07 27.16 -40.21
N LEU A 175 9.86 28.28 -39.50
CA LEU A 175 9.77 29.61 -40.12
C LEU A 175 11.07 30.03 -40.80
N GLU A 176 12.23 29.74 -40.19
CA GLU A 176 13.54 30.01 -40.79
C GLU A 176 13.74 29.23 -42.09
N ARG A 177 13.36 27.94 -42.12
CA ARG A 177 13.42 27.12 -43.34
C ARG A 177 12.52 27.68 -44.44
N LEU A 178 11.26 28.03 -44.10
CA LEU A 178 10.36 28.64 -45.07
C LEU A 178 10.92 29.96 -45.61
N HIS A 179 11.51 30.79 -44.75
CA HIS A 179 12.14 32.04 -45.16
C HIS A 179 13.32 31.80 -46.11
N GLN A 180 14.19 30.83 -45.81
CA GLN A 180 15.29 30.43 -46.69
C GLN A 180 14.77 29.96 -48.05
N GLU A 181 13.76 29.09 -48.08
CA GLU A 181 13.15 28.61 -49.33
C GLU A 181 12.58 29.74 -50.19
N ILE A 182 11.87 30.68 -49.58
CA ILE A 182 11.31 31.85 -50.29
C ILE A 182 12.45 32.73 -50.85
N SER A 183 13.49 32.97 -50.05
CA SER A 183 14.66 33.77 -50.45
C SER A 183 15.41 33.13 -51.63
N HIS A 184 15.63 31.81 -51.58
CA HIS A 184 16.26 31.06 -52.67
C HIS A 184 15.41 31.08 -53.94
N LYS A 185 14.08 30.87 -53.83
CA LYS A 185 13.17 30.95 -54.97
C LYS A 185 13.18 32.34 -55.60
N LYS A 186 13.13 33.40 -54.78
CA LYS A 186 13.16 34.79 -55.26
C LYS A 186 14.45 35.13 -56.02
N LYS A 187 15.61 34.64 -55.56
CA LYS A 187 16.90 34.85 -56.24
C LYS A 187 17.09 34.03 -57.52
N GLY A 188 16.35 32.92 -57.70
CA GLY A 188 16.40 32.11 -58.92
C GLY A 188 15.37 32.51 -59.99
N LEU A 189 14.63 33.60 -59.76
CA LEU A 189 13.60 34.16 -60.63
C LEU A 189 14.02 35.51 -61.25
N GLU A 190 15.25 35.96 -61.01
CA GLU A 190 15.96 37.02 -61.75
C GLU A 190 16.95 36.39 -62.74
#